data_AF-A0A1I4E7N7-F1
#
_entry.id   AF-A0A1I4E7N7-F1
#
_cell.length_a   1.000
_cell.length_b   1.000
_cell.length_c   1.000
_cell.angle_alpha   90.00
_cell.angle_beta   90.00
_cell.angle_gamma   90.00
#
_symmetry.space_group_name_H-M   'P 1'
#
loop_
_entity.id
_entity.type
_entity.pdbx_description
1 polymer ?
#
loop_
_entity_poly.entity_id
_entity_poly.type
_entity_poly.pdbx_seq_one_letter_code
_entity_poly.pdbx_strand_id
1 'polypeptide(L)' 'MAKLSFLAGFGAGYVLGSKAGRERYEQIRRAWGQAKENPQLQGLAGMAQARADAVVHSVKTRMGNETPR' A
#
# COMPACT_ATOMS: atom_id res chain seq x y z
N MET A 1 -1.24 2.10 15.28
CA MET A 1 -0.98 0.97 14.35
C MET A 1 -2.26 0.28 13.87
N ALA A 2 -3.14 -0.21 14.75
CA ALA A 2 -4.34 -1.00 14.36
C ALA A 2 -5.25 -0.32 13.32
N LYS A 3 -5.48 0.99 13.39
CA LYS A 3 -6.33 1.72 12.42
C LYS A 3 -5.77 1.73 10.99
N LEU A 4 -4.45 1.90 10.84
CA LEU A 4 -3.80 1.89 9.52
C LEU A 4 -3.78 0.47 8.93
N SER A 5 -3.44 -0.53 9.75
CA SER A 5 -3.49 -1.94 9.35
C SER A 5 -4.91 -2.38 8.98
N PHE A 6 -5.92 -1.89 9.69
CA PHE A 6 -7.33 -2.15 9.40
C PHE A 6 -7.77 -1.53 8.08
N LEU A 7 -7.42 -0.26 7.81
CA LEU A 7 -7.72 0.38 6.53
C LEU A 7 -7.01 -0.29 5.35
N ALA A 8 -5.74 -0.69 5.54
CA ALA A 8 -4.99 -1.44 4.54
C ALA A 8 -5.63 -2.81 4.28
N GLY A 9 -5.97 -3.55 5.33
CA GLY A 9 -6.64 -4.85 5.23
C GLY A 9 -8.04 -4.73 4.61
N PHE A 10 -8.82 -3.72 4.96
CA PHE A 10 -10.12 -3.43 4.39
C PHE A 10 -10.02 -3.08 2.90
N GLY A 11 -9.08 -2.21 2.52
CA GLY A 11 -8.85 -1.86 1.11
C GLY A 11 -8.42 -3.06 0.27
N ALA A 12 -7.48 -3.86 0.80
CA ALA A 12 -7.04 -5.09 0.14
C ALA A 12 -8.20 -6.10 0.01
N GLY A 13 -8.99 -6.29 1.07
CA GLY A 13 -10.15 -7.17 1.08
C GLY A 13 -11.26 -6.71 0.13
N TYR A 14 -11.51 -5.41 0.02
CA TYR A 14 -12.51 -4.82 -0.88
C TYR A 14 -12.12 -5.01 -2.35
N VAL A 15 -10.84 -4.84 -2.70
CA VAL A 15 -10.34 -5.06 -4.07
C VAL A 15 -10.38 -6.54 -4.45
N LEU A 16 -10.03 -7.43 -3.53
CA LEU A 16 -10.09 -8.88 -3.76
C LEU A 16 -11.55 -9.39 -3.78
N GLY A 17 -12.44 -8.84 -2.97
CA GLY A 17 -13.86 -9.17 -2.93
C GLY A 17 -14.65 -8.65 -4.13
N SER A 18 -14.33 -7.45 -4.62
CA SER A 18 -14.90 -6.88 -5.85
C SER A 18 -14.38 -7.56 -7.12
N LYS A 19 -13.36 -8.41 -7.00
CA LYS A 19 -12.69 -9.15 -8.09
C LYS A 19 -13.51 -10.30 -8.69
N ALA A 20 -14.77 -10.46 -8.31
CA ALA A 20 -15.66 -11.50 -8.85
C ALA A 20 -15.94 -11.34 -10.37
N GLY A 21 -15.60 -10.20 -10.98
CA GLY A 21 -15.59 -10.03 -12.44
C GLY A 21 -14.29 -10.55 -13.07
N ARG A 22 -14.28 -11.80 -13.55
CA ARG A 22 -13.09 -12.47 -14.13
C ARG A 22 -12.36 -11.68 -15.22
N GLU A 23 -13.10 -10.89 -16.00
CA GLU A 23 -12.57 -10.12 -17.13
C GLU A 23 -11.69 -8.94 -16.70
N ARG A 24 -12.00 -8.33 -15.55
CA ARG A 24 -11.24 -7.20 -15.01
C ARG A 24 -10.02 -7.67 -14.22
N TYR A 25 -10.09 -8.86 -13.64
CA TYR A 25 -8.95 -9.45 -12.95
C TYR A 25 -7.80 -9.80 -13.89
N GLU A 26 -8.10 -10.36 -15.07
CA GLU A 26 -7.09 -10.72 -16.07
C GLU A 26 -6.30 -9.48 -16.52
N GLN A 27 -6.99 -8.35 -16.73
CA GLN A 27 -6.34 -7.09 -17.09
C GLN A 27 -5.45 -6.57 -15.96
N ILE A 28 -5.94 -6.60 -14.72
CA ILE A 28 -5.15 -6.20 -13.55
C ILE A 28 -3.96 -7.14 -13.35
N ARG A 29 -4.11 -8.45 -13.59
CA ARG A 29 -3.06 -9.45 -13.44
C ARG A 29 -1.98 -9.30 -14.51
N ARG A 30 -2.34 -9.01 -15.77
CA ARG A 30 -1.38 -8.64 -16.82
C ARG A 30 -0.65 -7.34 -16.50
N ALA A 31 -1.38 -6.32 -16.07
CA ALA A 31 -0.78 -5.05 -15.64
C ALA A 31 0.16 -5.26 -14.45
N TRP A 32 -0.18 -6.15 -13.51
CA TRP A 32 0.69 -6.53 -12.39
C TRP A 32 1.95 -7.25 -12.85
N GLY A 33 1.84 -8.16 -13.81
CA GLY A 33 2.99 -8.84 -14.42
C GLY A 33 3.96 -7.85 -15.04
N GLN A 34 3.45 -6.96 -15.90
CA GLN A 34 4.27 -5.91 -16.52
C GLN A 34 4.82 -4.89 -15.53
N ALA A 35 4.06 -4.56 -14.50
CA ALA A 35 4.51 -3.68 -13.44
C ALA A 35 5.71 -4.29 -12.67
N LYS A 36 5.72 -5.61 -12.49
CA LYS A 36 6.82 -6.29 -11.81
C LYS A 36 8.09 -6.37 -12.67
N GLU A 37 7.94 -6.38 -13.99
CA GLU A 37 9.06 -6.46 -14.94
C GLU A 37 9.63 -5.10 -15.38
N ASN A 38 8.91 -3.99 -15.15
CA ASN A 38 9.35 -2.68 -15.62
C ASN A 38 10.32 -2.00 -14.63
N PRO A 39 11.59 -1.75 -15.01
CA PRO A 39 12.58 -1.11 -14.15
C PRO A 39 12.22 0.33 -13.75
N GLN A 40 11.31 1.00 -14.48
CA GLN A 40 10.80 2.32 -14.09
C GLN A 40 10.05 2.30 -12.74
N LEU A 41 9.44 1.15 -12.41
CA LEU A 41 8.76 0.98 -11.13
C LEU A 41 9.74 0.78 -9.97
N GLN A 42 10.99 0.41 -10.24
CA GLN A 42 12.04 0.36 -9.22
C GLN A 42 12.41 1.76 -8.72
N GLY A 43 12.49 2.73 -9.63
CA GLY A 43 12.69 4.15 -9.29
C GLY A 43 11.50 4.75 -8.54
N LEU A 44 10.28 4.42 -8.97
CA LEU A 44 9.05 4.83 -8.28
C LEU A 44 8.89 4.17 -6.91
N ALA A 45 9.28 2.91 -6.76
CA ALA A 45 9.26 2.20 -5.49
C ALA A 45 10.19 2.87 -4.47
N GLY A 46 11.38 3.32 -4.88
CA GLY A 46 12.30 4.08 -4.00
C GLY A 46 11.68 5.39 -3.51
N MET A 47 11.02 6.14 -4.40
CA MET A 47 10.32 7.39 -4.01
C MET A 47 9.11 7.12 -3.11
N ALA A 48 8.35 6.06 -3.41
CA ALA A 48 7.21 5.64 -2.61
C ALA A 48 7.64 5.20 -1.21
N GLN A 49 8.75 4.46 -1.10
CA GLN A 49 9.34 4.05 0.16
C GLN A 49 9.81 5.27 0.96
N ALA A 50 10.50 6.23 0.34
CA ALA A 50 10.90 7.47 1.01
C ALA A 50 9.70 8.27 1.55
N ARG A 51 8.60 8.35 0.79
CA ARG A 51 7.36 8.99 1.26
C ARG A 51 6.67 8.19 2.36
N ALA A 52 6.65 6.87 2.25
CA ALA A 52 6.09 5.99 3.27
C ALA A 52 6.86 6.14 4.59
N ASP A 53 8.20 6.13 4.54
CA ASP A 53 9.06 6.34 5.70
C ASP A 53 8.86 7.72 6.31
N ALA A 54 8.72 8.78 5.50
CA ALA A 54 8.43 10.13 6.01
C ALA A 54 7.08 10.20 6.74
N VAL A 55 6.04 9.54 6.20
CA VAL A 55 4.71 9.47 6.83
C VAL A 55 4.77 8.65 8.11
N VAL A 56 5.38 7.47 8.07
CA VAL A 56 5.56 6.58 9.23
C VAL A 56 6.35 7.28 10.32
N HIS A 57 7.43 7.99 9.95
CA HIS A 57 8.22 8.78 10.89
C HIS A 57 7.36 9.86 11.51
N SER A 58 6.63 10.65 10.72
CA SER A 58 5.76 11.72 11.27
C SER A 58 4.67 11.20 12.22
N VAL A 59 4.10 10.04 11.92
CA VAL A 59 3.12 9.38 12.79
C VAL A 59 3.79 8.83 14.06
N LYS A 60 4.99 8.25 13.93
CA LYS A 60 5.78 7.76 15.06
C LYS A 60 6.23 8.89 15.98
N THR A 61 6.64 10.04 15.43
CA THR A 61 7.03 11.22 16.22
C THR A 61 5.83 11.82 16.95
N ARG A 62 4.65 11.86 16.29
CA ARG A 62 3.42 12.33 16.94
C ARG A 62 2.92 11.37 18.02
N MET A 63 2.91 10.06 17.76
CA MET A 63 2.53 9.04 18.76
C MET A 63 3.55 8.89 19.88
N GLY A 64 4.85 9.08 19.63
CA GLY A 64 5.91 9.00 20.63
C GLY A 64 5.90 10.16 21.64
N ASN A 65 5.28 11.29 21.29
CA ASN A 65 5.06 12.41 22.21
C ASN A 65 3.77 12.23 23.05
N GLU A 66 2.92 11.27 22.70
CA GLU A 66 1.67 10.92 23.39
C GLU A 66 1.80 9.57 24.11
N THR A 67 2.88 9.38 24.87
CA THR A 67 2.94 8.25 25.82
C THR A 67 2.00 8.57 26.98
N PRO A 68 0.88 7.86 27.16
CA PRO A 68 0.06 8.01 28.37
C PRO A 68 0.85 7.37 29.52
N ARG A 69 1.02 8.12 30.62
CA ARG A 69 1.44 7.54 31.89
C ARG A 69 0.40 6.57 32.43
#